data_AF-A0A850SWE3-F1
#
_entry.id   AF-A0A850SWE3-F1
#
_cell.length_a   1.000
_cell.length_b   1.000
_cell.length_c   1.000
_cell.angle_alpha   90.00
_cell.angle_beta   90.00
_cell.angle_gamma   90.00
#
_symmetry.space_group_name_H-M   'P 1'
#
loop_
_entity.id
_entity.type
_entity.pdbx_description
1 polymer ?
#
loop_
_entity_poly.entity_id
_entity_poly.type
_entity_poly.pdbx_seq_one_letter_code
_entity_poly.pdbx_strand_id
1 'polypeptide(L)'
;MAVSALSAAAFAAIFQDGIVRFLATPRTPFQTIEPPPAPDYAAPSAWLLRPNASAPRKAADVFYVHSTAFYRRKGWNAPIDDPNADHVRRVIAAPNEAGPFSAIADIWAPRYREATLFSQFTHKYDGLAARELAYSDVRRAFQQFVAERDPARPLILVGYGQGALHVQGLLRDQFQGEINPLRRRLVAAYAIGASVSAEFLDGLSPPMPVCGAAEMVRCLISYVDFEERFDEEMARVRDRTLVWRADGRLASSKGDALVCVNPLSWSADADYQPAEKNVGAASATGIAPGAAPAGIAKAVGARCDRGILLVDTPKRRILRRGDWFGAKWRVQPFNLFYHDIAQNAARRLAALEAILKVEPEPLEPISEAIDLGESPVNKVPH
;
A
#
# COMPACT_ATOMS: atom_id res chain seq x y z
N MET A 1 40.50 -30.85 -0.92
CA MET A 1 39.81 -29.82 -1.74
C MET A 1 38.31 -30.05 -1.85
N ALA A 2 37.81 -31.25 -2.15
CA ALA A 2 36.37 -31.53 -2.25
C ALA A 2 35.59 -31.34 -0.92
N VAL A 3 36.17 -31.76 0.22
CA VAL A 3 35.55 -31.60 1.55
C VAL A 3 35.43 -30.12 1.93
N SER A 4 36.45 -29.32 1.68
CA SER A 4 36.42 -27.86 1.93
C SER A 4 35.42 -27.12 1.04
N ALA A 5 35.20 -27.56 -0.20
CA ALA A 5 34.20 -27.00 -1.10
C ALA A 5 32.77 -27.37 -0.70
N LEU A 6 32.54 -28.60 -0.23
CA LEU A 6 31.26 -29.04 0.35
C LEU A 6 30.94 -28.32 1.66
N SER A 7 31.93 -28.12 2.53
CA SER A 7 31.79 -27.33 3.76
C SER A 7 31.55 -25.85 3.45
N ALA A 8 32.19 -25.27 2.44
CA ALA A 8 31.94 -23.89 2.01
C ALA A 8 30.57 -23.74 1.33
N ALA A 9 30.09 -24.74 0.59
CA ALA A 9 28.75 -24.75 -0.01
C ALA A 9 27.66 -24.94 1.04
N ALA A 10 27.88 -25.81 2.04
CA ALA A 10 27.00 -25.98 3.19
C ALA A 10 27.00 -24.73 4.09
N PHE A 11 28.17 -24.13 4.37
CA PHE A 11 28.27 -22.88 5.11
C PHE A 11 27.65 -21.72 4.33
N ALA A 12 27.85 -21.64 3.01
CA ALA A 12 27.12 -20.71 2.17
C ALA A 12 25.64 -20.96 2.37
N ALA A 13 25.10 -22.15 2.09
CA ALA A 13 23.68 -22.53 2.25
C ALA A 13 23.09 -22.23 3.65
N ILE A 14 23.83 -22.45 4.72
CA ILE A 14 23.40 -22.24 6.11
C ILE A 14 23.49 -20.75 6.52
N PHE A 15 24.45 -19.99 5.99
CA PHE A 15 24.69 -18.58 6.32
C PHE A 15 24.35 -17.60 5.17
N GLN A 16 23.61 -18.02 4.14
CA GLN A 16 23.24 -17.20 2.96
C GLN A 16 22.53 -15.91 3.40
N ASP A 17 21.67 -16.02 4.41
CA ASP A 17 20.93 -14.91 5.01
C ASP A 17 21.83 -13.83 5.61
N GLY A 18 22.86 -14.24 6.38
CA GLY A 18 23.82 -13.33 6.98
C GLY A 18 24.70 -12.64 5.94
N ILE A 19 25.14 -13.40 4.93
CA ILE A 19 25.98 -12.92 3.84
C ILE A 19 25.21 -11.93 2.95
N VAL A 20 23.97 -12.24 2.55
CA VAL A 20 23.21 -11.33 1.69
C VAL A 20 22.73 -10.10 2.44
N ARG A 21 22.37 -10.20 3.73
CA ARG A 21 22.12 -9.01 4.57
C ARG A 21 23.36 -8.14 4.61
N PHE A 22 24.53 -8.70 4.90
CA PHE A 22 25.81 -7.97 4.84
C PHE A 22 26.09 -7.34 3.47
N LEU A 23 25.75 -8.05 2.38
CA LEU A 23 25.89 -7.57 1.01
C LEU A 23 24.77 -6.59 0.57
N ALA A 24 23.72 -6.39 1.35
CA ALA A 24 22.66 -5.42 1.07
C ALA A 24 22.76 -4.19 1.98
N THR A 25 23.43 -4.29 3.13
CA THR A 25 23.66 -3.19 4.07
C THR A 25 24.42 -2.05 3.40
N PRO A 26 23.85 -0.83 3.36
CA PRO A 26 24.62 0.37 3.02
C PRO A 26 25.79 0.53 4.00
N ARG A 27 26.98 0.82 3.48
CA ARG A 27 28.21 0.88 4.30
C ARG A 27 28.36 2.16 5.11
N THR A 28 27.62 3.20 4.71
CA THR A 28 27.67 4.52 5.33
C THR A 28 26.45 4.70 6.23
N PRO A 29 26.62 5.18 7.48
CA PRO A 29 25.49 5.56 8.35
C PRO A 29 24.56 6.57 7.68
N PHE A 30 23.28 6.55 8.04
CA PHE A 30 22.29 7.44 7.41
C PHE A 30 22.59 8.93 7.66
N GLN A 31 23.17 9.25 8.81
CA GLN A 31 23.46 10.62 9.23
C GLN A 31 24.59 11.28 8.43
N THR A 32 25.44 10.49 7.78
CA THR A 32 26.64 10.98 7.09
C THR A 32 26.55 10.85 5.57
N ILE A 33 25.53 10.13 5.06
CA ILE A 33 25.26 10.08 3.62
C ILE A 33 24.36 11.26 3.24
N GLU A 34 24.73 11.96 2.17
CA GLU A 34 23.83 12.92 1.56
C GLU A 34 22.71 12.16 0.82
N PRO A 35 21.42 12.37 1.17
CA PRO A 35 20.34 11.72 0.46
C PRO A 35 20.25 12.24 -0.98
N PRO A 36 19.71 11.44 -1.92
CA PRO A 36 19.43 11.94 -3.27
C PRO A 36 18.56 13.22 -3.23
N PRO A 37 18.63 14.08 -4.26
CA PRO A 37 17.84 15.30 -4.32
C PRO A 37 16.35 15.05 -4.11
N ALA A 38 15.70 15.95 -3.37
CA ALA A 38 14.26 15.85 -3.13
C ALA A 38 13.48 16.00 -4.45
N PRO A 39 12.47 15.14 -4.72
CA PRO A 39 11.63 15.29 -5.90
C PRO A 39 10.79 16.57 -5.85
N ASP A 40 10.68 17.25 -7.00
CA ASP A 40 9.68 18.29 -7.22
C ASP A 40 8.40 17.65 -7.78
N TYR A 41 7.37 17.55 -6.96
CA TYR A 41 6.12 16.90 -7.35
C TYR A 41 5.25 17.73 -8.32
N ALA A 42 5.55 19.01 -8.54
CA ALA A 42 4.93 19.74 -9.65
C ALA A 42 5.40 19.19 -11.01
N ALA A 43 6.64 18.70 -11.09
CA ALA A 43 7.25 18.21 -12.31
C ALA A 43 6.74 16.81 -12.71
N PRO A 44 6.39 16.57 -13.99
CA PRO A 44 5.97 15.24 -14.47
C PRO A 44 7.01 14.13 -14.23
N SER A 45 8.31 14.46 -14.23
CA SER A 45 9.39 13.51 -14.00
C SER A 45 9.37 12.89 -12.60
N ALA A 46 8.77 13.55 -11.61
CA ALA A 46 8.59 13.02 -10.27
C ALA A 46 7.47 11.98 -10.15
N TRP A 47 6.75 11.67 -11.23
CA TRP A 47 5.63 10.72 -11.25
C TRP A 47 5.91 9.51 -12.12
N LEU A 48 5.81 8.32 -11.54
CA LEU A 48 5.85 7.05 -12.27
C LEU A 48 4.63 6.93 -13.19
N LEU A 49 3.46 7.26 -12.65
CA LEU A 49 2.19 7.38 -13.38
C LEU A 49 1.54 8.70 -12.96
N ARG A 50 1.08 9.45 -13.95
CA ARG A 50 0.26 10.65 -13.74
C ARG A 50 -0.74 10.70 -14.88
N PRO A 51 -2.04 10.86 -14.62
CA PRO A 51 -3.04 10.93 -15.67
C PRO A 51 -2.74 12.08 -16.63
N ASN A 52 -2.91 11.82 -17.92
CA ASN A 52 -2.84 12.88 -18.93
C ASN A 52 -4.09 13.76 -18.81
N ALA A 53 -3.90 15.07 -18.64
CA ALA A 53 -4.99 16.04 -18.52
C ALA A 53 -5.96 16.02 -19.71
N SER A 54 -5.49 15.62 -20.90
CA SER A 54 -6.31 15.55 -22.12
C SER A 54 -7.03 14.21 -22.32
N ALA A 55 -6.75 13.19 -21.51
CA ALA A 55 -7.42 11.89 -21.63
C ALA A 55 -8.80 11.92 -20.93
N PRO A 56 -9.78 11.16 -21.44
CA PRO A 56 -11.04 10.97 -20.72
C PRO A 56 -10.79 10.47 -19.30
N ARG A 57 -11.32 11.19 -18.31
CA ARG A 57 -11.18 10.84 -16.90
C ARG A 57 -12.06 9.63 -16.57
N LYS A 58 -11.57 8.77 -15.68
CA LYS A 58 -12.33 7.60 -15.19
C LYS A 58 -13.27 7.99 -14.06
N ALA A 59 -13.93 7.04 -13.39
CA ALA A 59 -14.88 7.34 -12.32
C ALA A 59 -14.20 7.77 -11.00
N ALA A 60 -13.01 7.21 -10.70
CA ALA A 60 -12.29 7.49 -9.46
C ALA A 60 -10.83 7.92 -9.70
N ASP A 61 -10.14 8.35 -8.65
CA ASP A 61 -8.69 8.48 -8.64
C ASP A 61 -8.07 7.47 -7.66
N VAL A 62 -6.91 6.91 -8.05
CA VAL A 62 -6.08 6.06 -7.21
C VAL A 62 -4.79 6.81 -6.88
N PHE A 63 -4.48 6.94 -5.60
CA PHE A 63 -3.13 7.30 -5.17
C PHE A 63 -2.37 6.01 -4.81
N TYR A 64 -1.46 5.61 -5.69
CA TYR A 64 -0.72 4.36 -5.59
C TYR A 64 0.74 4.60 -5.15
N VAL A 65 1.11 4.01 -4.01
CA VAL A 65 2.46 4.01 -3.47
C VAL A 65 3.10 2.63 -3.72
N HIS A 66 4.06 2.58 -4.63
CA HIS A 66 4.68 1.33 -5.06
C HIS A 66 5.55 0.68 -3.98
N SER A 67 5.73 -0.64 -4.09
CA SER A 67 6.75 -1.39 -3.35
C SER A 67 8.18 -0.89 -3.60
N THR A 68 9.10 -1.24 -2.70
CA THR A 68 10.52 -0.99 -2.89
C THR A 68 11.06 -1.69 -4.13
N ALA A 69 11.62 -0.95 -5.08
CA ALA A 69 12.32 -1.46 -6.25
C ALA A 69 13.87 -1.34 -6.15
N PHE A 70 14.37 -0.66 -5.12
CA PHE A 70 15.79 -0.42 -4.91
C PHE A 70 16.45 -1.52 -4.05
N TYR A 71 17.21 -2.38 -4.72
CA TYR A 71 17.83 -3.57 -4.11
C TYR A 71 19.35 -3.44 -3.89
N ARG A 72 19.91 -2.25 -4.10
CA ARG A 72 21.35 -2.02 -4.10
C ARG A 72 21.81 -1.45 -2.75
N ARG A 73 23.07 -1.71 -2.40
CA ARG A 73 23.74 -1.18 -1.20
C ARG A 73 24.28 0.26 -1.36
N LYS A 74 24.03 0.92 -2.50
CA LYS A 74 24.67 2.19 -2.89
C LYS A 74 24.25 3.36 -1.97
N GLY A 75 23.09 3.26 -1.34
CA GLY A 75 22.60 4.24 -0.38
C GLY A 75 21.41 3.69 0.39
N TRP A 76 20.97 4.45 1.40
CA TRP A 76 19.77 4.13 2.17
C TRP A 76 18.48 4.41 1.42
N ASN A 77 18.50 5.38 0.49
CA ASN A 77 17.36 5.74 -0.34
C ASN A 77 17.76 5.80 -1.81
N ALA A 78 16.84 5.42 -2.69
CA ALA A 78 17.06 5.43 -4.12
C ALA A 78 16.96 6.86 -4.69
N PRO A 79 17.83 7.26 -5.62
CA PRO A 79 17.49 8.31 -6.57
C PRO A 79 16.18 7.97 -7.28
N ILE A 80 15.30 8.95 -7.46
CA ILE A 80 13.99 8.68 -8.09
C ILE A 80 14.13 8.18 -9.52
N ASP A 81 15.20 8.57 -10.21
CA ASP A 81 15.57 8.24 -11.58
C ASP A 81 16.57 7.08 -11.69
N ASP A 82 16.82 6.30 -10.63
CA ASP A 82 17.67 5.11 -10.73
C ASP A 82 17.09 4.14 -11.80
N PRO A 83 17.84 3.85 -12.88
CA PRO A 83 17.27 3.17 -14.04
C PRO A 83 16.86 1.72 -13.75
N ASN A 84 17.50 1.06 -12.79
CA ASN A 84 17.16 -0.33 -12.43
C ASN A 84 15.88 -0.36 -11.58
N ALA A 85 15.80 0.50 -10.57
CA ALA A 85 14.61 0.61 -9.74
C ALA A 85 13.41 1.07 -10.57
N ASP A 86 13.60 2.06 -11.44
CA ASP A 86 12.56 2.60 -12.31
C ASP A 86 12.09 1.57 -13.37
N HIS A 87 12.97 0.70 -13.88
CA HIS A 87 12.58 -0.46 -14.68
C HIS A 87 11.69 -1.43 -13.90
N VAL A 88 12.08 -1.83 -12.69
CA VAL A 88 11.27 -2.72 -11.84
C VAL A 88 9.91 -2.10 -11.51
N ARG A 89 9.87 -0.79 -11.18
CA ARG A 89 8.63 -0.07 -10.89
C ARG A 89 7.68 -0.08 -12.09
N ARG A 90 8.19 0.24 -13.29
CA ARG A 90 7.38 0.29 -14.51
C ARG A 90 6.94 -1.06 -15.04
N VAL A 91 7.85 -2.03 -15.05
CA VAL A 91 7.65 -3.29 -15.78
C VAL A 91 7.05 -4.36 -14.88
N ILE A 92 7.29 -4.29 -13.56
CA ILE A 92 6.88 -5.32 -12.60
C ILE A 92 5.87 -4.74 -11.60
N ALA A 93 6.23 -3.71 -10.84
CA ALA A 93 5.41 -3.25 -9.71
C ALA A 93 4.08 -2.64 -10.19
N ALA A 94 4.11 -1.54 -10.94
CA ALA A 94 2.90 -0.82 -11.33
C ALA A 94 1.89 -1.71 -12.09
N PRO A 95 2.28 -2.56 -13.05
CA PRO A 95 1.33 -3.46 -13.70
C PRO A 95 0.67 -4.45 -12.74
N ASN A 96 1.40 -5.03 -11.79
CA ASN A 96 0.84 -6.06 -10.89
C ASN A 96 0.12 -5.46 -9.66
N GLU A 97 0.57 -4.32 -9.16
CA GLU A 97 0.11 -3.69 -7.91
C GLU A 97 -1.01 -2.67 -8.16
N ALA A 98 -0.89 -1.85 -9.21
CA ALA A 98 -1.86 -0.80 -9.55
C ALA A 98 -2.77 -1.16 -10.73
N GLY A 99 -2.34 -2.10 -11.58
CA GLY A 99 -3.11 -2.61 -12.71
C GLY A 99 -4.55 -3.04 -12.38
N PRO A 100 -4.83 -3.70 -11.23
CA PRO A 100 -6.21 -4.08 -10.88
C PRO A 100 -7.21 -2.90 -10.87
N PHE A 101 -6.73 -1.68 -10.63
CA PHE A 101 -7.57 -0.49 -10.52
C PHE A 101 -7.67 0.29 -11.84
N SER A 102 -6.88 -0.06 -12.85
CA SER A 102 -6.73 0.76 -14.06
C SER A 102 -8.00 0.86 -14.90
N ALA A 103 -8.96 -0.05 -14.75
CA ALA A 103 -10.22 0.00 -15.47
C ALA A 103 -11.18 1.08 -14.92
N ILE A 104 -11.13 1.36 -13.61
CA ILE A 104 -12.12 2.21 -12.93
C ILE A 104 -11.56 3.56 -12.49
N ALA A 105 -10.24 3.69 -12.40
CA ALA A 105 -9.60 4.85 -11.80
C ALA A 105 -8.39 5.36 -12.57
N ASP A 106 -8.19 6.67 -12.48
CA ASP A 106 -6.99 7.36 -12.92
C ASP A 106 -5.90 7.22 -11.86
N ILE A 107 -4.75 6.66 -12.25
CA ILE A 107 -3.70 6.26 -11.32
C ILE A 107 -2.63 7.34 -11.23
N TRP A 108 -2.43 7.83 -10.01
CA TRP A 108 -1.34 8.71 -9.61
C TRP A 108 -0.34 7.91 -8.80
N ALA A 109 0.89 7.82 -9.29
CA ALA A 109 1.95 7.06 -8.65
C ALA A 109 3.22 7.90 -8.59
N PRO A 110 3.63 8.40 -7.41
CA PRO A 110 4.85 9.18 -7.32
C PRO A 110 6.08 8.29 -7.45
N ARG A 111 7.15 8.85 -8.03
CA ARG A 111 8.51 8.43 -7.71
C ARG A 111 8.88 9.11 -6.39
N TYR A 112 9.28 8.32 -5.41
CA TYR A 112 9.77 8.82 -4.14
C TYR A 112 11.15 8.23 -3.87
N ARG A 113 11.94 8.86 -2.99
CA ARG A 113 13.25 8.31 -2.58
C ARG A 113 13.02 7.10 -1.69
N GLU A 114 12.58 6.00 -2.27
CA GLU A 114 12.24 4.77 -1.57
C GLU A 114 13.45 4.27 -0.77
N ALA A 115 13.20 3.82 0.45
CA ALA A 115 14.25 3.20 1.25
C ALA A 115 14.70 1.89 0.59
N THR A 116 15.99 1.57 0.62
CA THR A 116 16.53 0.31 0.10
C THR A 116 15.82 -0.89 0.73
N LEU A 117 15.71 -2.01 -0.01
CA LEU A 117 15.09 -3.23 0.49
C LEU A 117 15.72 -3.70 1.81
N PHE A 118 17.01 -3.40 2.04
CA PHE A 118 17.67 -3.71 3.31
C PHE A 118 16.99 -3.06 4.53
N SER A 119 16.41 -1.87 4.37
CA SER A 119 15.73 -1.13 5.45
C SER A 119 14.57 -1.93 6.08
N GLN A 120 13.96 -2.85 5.34
CA GLN A 120 12.93 -3.75 5.84
C GLN A 120 13.44 -4.74 6.89
N PHE A 121 14.74 -5.09 6.85
CA PHE A 121 15.34 -6.06 7.76
C PHE A 121 15.96 -5.44 9.01
N THR A 122 15.92 -4.11 9.16
CA THR A 122 16.51 -3.40 10.29
C THR A 122 15.54 -2.39 10.92
N HIS A 123 15.41 -2.41 12.24
CA HIS A 123 14.70 -1.39 13.02
C HIS A 123 15.68 -0.43 13.71
N LYS A 124 16.96 -0.49 13.34
CA LYS A 124 17.95 0.49 13.78
C LYS A 124 17.64 1.84 13.13
N TYR A 125 18.18 2.89 13.75
CA TYR A 125 18.00 4.27 13.34
C TYR A 125 18.06 4.46 11.82
N ASP A 126 19.12 3.98 11.16
CA ASP A 126 19.32 4.23 9.73
C ASP A 126 18.18 3.73 8.84
N GLY A 127 17.65 2.53 9.14
CA GLY A 127 16.54 1.96 8.38
C GLY A 127 15.20 2.62 8.69
N LEU A 128 15.00 3.11 9.93
CA LEU A 128 13.83 3.91 10.27
C LEU A 128 13.90 5.28 9.59
N ALA A 129 15.02 5.99 9.72
CA ALA A 129 15.25 7.30 9.12
C ALA A 129 15.14 7.26 7.58
N ALA A 130 15.62 6.20 6.93
CA ALA A 130 15.44 6.00 5.49
C ALA A 130 13.96 5.91 5.09
N ARG A 131 13.15 5.16 5.85
CA ARG A 131 11.70 5.03 5.60
C ARG A 131 10.94 6.30 5.97
N GLU A 132 11.34 7.01 7.01
CA GLU A 132 10.82 8.33 7.37
C GLU A 132 11.08 9.37 6.26
N LEU A 133 12.29 9.38 5.68
CA LEU A 133 12.61 10.21 4.51
C LEU A 133 11.74 9.84 3.31
N ALA A 134 11.61 8.55 3.00
CA ALA A 134 10.76 8.05 1.92
C ALA A 134 9.28 8.46 2.12
N TYR A 135 8.77 8.37 3.34
CA TYR A 135 7.42 8.79 3.67
C TYR A 135 7.22 10.30 3.51
N SER A 136 8.22 11.12 3.89
CA SER A 136 8.14 12.57 3.70
C SER A 136 7.92 12.95 2.23
N ASP A 137 8.52 12.19 1.31
CA ASP A 137 8.32 12.34 -0.13
C ASP A 137 6.91 11.91 -0.55
N VAL A 138 6.44 10.74 -0.08
CA VAL A 138 5.07 10.25 -0.34
C VAL A 138 4.02 11.25 0.16
N ARG A 139 4.22 11.85 1.33
CA ARG A 139 3.32 12.87 1.88
C ARG A 139 3.29 14.12 1.00
N ARG A 140 4.45 14.64 0.55
CA ARG A 140 4.49 15.79 -0.37
C ARG A 140 3.84 15.47 -1.72
N ALA A 141 4.04 14.26 -2.25
CA ALA A 141 3.35 13.81 -3.45
C ALA A 141 1.84 13.74 -3.26
N PHE A 142 1.38 13.20 -2.14
CA PHE A 142 -0.05 13.12 -1.84
C PHE A 142 -0.68 14.50 -1.75
N GLN A 143 0.00 15.47 -1.12
CA GLN A 143 -0.46 16.86 -1.06
C GLN A 143 -0.59 17.47 -2.46
N GLN A 144 0.39 17.24 -3.35
CA GLN A 144 0.30 17.68 -4.74
C GLN A 144 -0.87 17.02 -5.47
N PHE A 145 -1.04 15.70 -5.29
CA PHE A 145 -2.18 14.98 -5.86
C PHE A 145 -3.52 15.53 -5.39
N VAL A 146 -3.67 15.80 -4.08
CA VAL A 146 -4.89 16.38 -3.51
C VAL A 146 -5.16 17.77 -4.07
N ALA A 147 -4.13 18.57 -4.31
CA ALA A 147 -4.26 19.90 -4.90
C ALA A 147 -4.69 19.87 -6.39
N GLU A 148 -4.36 18.81 -7.13
CA GLU A 148 -4.63 18.71 -8.57
C GLU A 148 -5.88 17.88 -8.93
N ARG A 149 -6.26 16.94 -8.08
CA ARG A 149 -7.43 16.10 -8.34
C ARG A 149 -8.72 16.91 -8.18
N ASP A 150 -9.79 16.43 -8.83
CA ASP A 150 -11.12 16.94 -8.52
C ASP A 150 -11.58 16.35 -7.16
N PRO A 151 -11.83 17.22 -6.14
CA PRO A 151 -12.16 16.79 -4.79
C PRO A 151 -13.51 16.06 -4.69
N ALA A 152 -14.40 16.20 -5.68
CA ALA A 152 -15.69 15.52 -5.69
C ALA A 152 -15.58 14.03 -6.02
N ARG A 153 -14.49 13.62 -6.69
CA ARG A 153 -14.31 12.24 -7.16
C ARG A 153 -14.01 11.27 -6.01
N PRO A 154 -14.47 10.02 -6.08
CA PRO A 154 -14.01 8.93 -5.23
C PRO A 154 -12.48 8.75 -5.24
N LEU A 155 -11.92 8.40 -4.10
CA LEU A 155 -10.50 8.18 -3.87
C LEU A 155 -10.24 6.75 -3.40
N ILE A 156 -9.23 6.09 -3.98
CA ILE A 156 -8.69 4.82 -3.49
C ILE A 156 -7.22 5.04 -3.11
N LEU A 157 -6.85 4.65 -1.89
CA LEU A 157 -5.43 4.55 -1.51
C LEU A 157 -4.95 3.13 -1.80
N VAL A 158 -3.82 3.00 -2.48
CA VAL A 158 -3.19 1.71 -2.77
C VAL A 158 -1.73 1.79 -2.36
N GLY A 159 -1.28 0.87 -1.52
CA GLY A 159 0.10 0.75 -1.12
C GLY A 159 0.51 -0.70 -1.12
N TYR A 160 1.70 -0.99 -1.61
CA TYR A 160 2.28 -2.33 -1.58
C TYR A 160 3.64 -2.33 -0.86
N GLY A 161 3.88 -3.32 0.00
CA GLY A 161 5.14 -3.44 0.74
C GLY A 161 5.50 -2.17 1.51
N GLN A 162 6.62 -1.52 1.16
CA GLN A 162 6.99 -0.22 1.73
C GLN A 162 5.90 0.85 1.49
N GLY A 163 5.24 0.83 0.33
CA GLY A 163 4.13 1.74 0.05
C GLY A 163 2.90 1.49 0.93
N ALA A 164 2.63 0.26 1.35
CA ALA A 164 1.57 -0.04 2.30
C ALA A 164 1.85 0.55 3.70
N LEU A 165 3.11 0.50 4.14
CA LEU A 165 3.54 1.21 5.35
C LEU A 165 3.31 2.72 5.20
N HIS A 166 3.60 3.30 4.03
CA HIS A 166 3.40 4.73 3.80
C HIS A 166 1.93 5.13 3.67
N VAL A 167 1.06 4.24 3.17
CA VAL A 167 -0.40 4.43 3.21
C VAL A 167 -0.91 4.52 4.65
N GLN A 168 -0.41 3.70 5.57
CA GLN A 168 -0.72 3.85 7.00
C GLN A 168 -0.35 5.25 7.51
N GLY A 169 0.83 5.74 7.13
CA GLY A 169 1.25 7.11 7.45
C GLY A 169 0.27 8.15 6.90
N LEU A 170 -0.11 8.05 5.62
CA LEU A 170 -1.09 8.97 5.02
C LEU A 170 -2.44 8.96 5.74
N LEU A 171 -2.95 7.79 6.13
CA LEU A 171 -4.19 7.69 6.89
C LEU A 171 -4.13 8.51 8.18
N ARG A 172 -3.00 8.47 8.88
CA ARG A 172 -2.84 9.27 10.08
C ARG A 172 -2.54 10.73 9.81
N ASP A 173 -1.74 11.07 8.81
CA ASP A 173 -1.37 12.48 8.62
C ASP A 173 -2.47 13.27 7.88
N GLN A 174 -3.36 12.61 7.12
CA GLN A 174 -4.26 13.27 6.16
C GLN A 174 -5.74 12.88 6.28
N PHE A 175 -6.08 11.78 6.96
CA PHE A 175 -7.47 11.27 7.06
C PHE A 175 -8.05 11.40 8.49
N GLN A 176 -7.51 12.32 9.28
CA GLN A 176 -7.95 12.59 10.65
C GLN A 176 -9.03 13.67 10.71
N GLY A 177 -9.75 13.70 11.83
CA GLY A 177 -10.87 14.60 12.10
C GLY A 177 -12.20 13.96 11.73
N GLU A 178 -13.22 14.21 12.57
CA GLU A 178 -14.58 13.70 12.38
C GLU A 178 -15.16 14.10 11.02
N ILE A 179 -14.90 15.33 10.59
CA ILE A 179 -15.31 15.87 9.28
C ILE A 179 -14.05 15.99 8.43
N ASN A 180 -13.76 14.96 7.64
CA ASN A 180 -12.63 14.94 6.72
C ASN A 180 -13.10 14.65 5.27
N PRO A 181 -12.91 15.60 4.32
CA PRO A 181 -13.35 15.42 2.93
C PRO A 181 -12.69 14.24 2.21
N LEU A 182 -11.40 13.96 2.47
CA LEU A 182 -10.70 12.82 1.88
C LEU A 182 -11.29 11.51 2.39
N ARG A 183 -11.57 11.42 3.69
CA ARG A 183 -12.22 10.25 4.28
C ARG A 183 -13.63 10.05 3.77
N ARG A 184 -14.42 11.12 3.59
CA ARG A 184 -15.77 11.05 3.00
C ARG A 184 -15.74 10.46 1.58
N ARG A 185 -14.71 10.78 0.80
CA ARG A 185 -14.50 10.28 -0.58
C ARG A 185 -13.73 8.96 -0.66
N LEU A 186 -13.30 8.38 0.46
CA LEU A 186 -12.50 7.16 0.46
C LEU A 186 -13.35 5.93 0.13
N VAL A 187 -13.06 5.29 -0.99
CA VAL A 187 -13.64 3.98 -1.36
C VAL A 187 -13.08 2.93 -0.41
N ALA A 188 -11.77 2.75 -0.38
CA ALA A 188 -11.04 1.93 0.60
C ALA A 188 -9.54 2.25 0.54
N ALA A 189 -8.82 1.87 1.59
CA ALA A 189 -7.36 1.88 1.62
C ALA A 189 -6.83 0.43 1.53
N TYR A 190 -6.17 0.10 0.42
CA TYR A 190 -5.52 -1.18 0.18
C TYR A 190 -4.05 -1.08 0.60
N ALA A 191 -3.72 -1.52 1.81
CA ALA A 191 -2.37 -1.57 2.35
C ALA A 191 -1.85 -3.02 2.32
N ILE A 192 -1.33 -3.45 1.17
CA ILE A 192 -1.03 -4.86 0.89
C ILE A 192 0.48 -5.14 1.04
N GLY A 193 0.85 -6.32 1.54
CA GLY A 193 2.26 -6.73 1.63
C GLY A 193 3.08 -6.05 2.73
N ALA A 194 2.45 -5.27 3.61
CA ALA A 194 2.98 -4.89 4.92
C ALA A 194 1.93 -5.16 5.99
N SER A 195 2.38 -5.53 7.19
CA SER A 195 1.50 -5.72 8.33
C SER A 195 0.92 -4.38 8.81
N VAL A 196 -0.33 -4.43 9.27
CA VAL A 196 -1.05 -3.31 9.88
C VAL A 196 -1.50 -3.77 11.26
N SER A 197 -1.16 -3.02 12.30
CA SER A 197 -1.66 -3.25 13.67
C SER A 197 -3.11 -2.76 13.78
N ALA A 198 -3.96 -3.54 14.45
CA ALA A 198 -5.34 -3.15 14.75
C ALA A 198 -5.37 -1.95 15.70
N GLU A 199 -4.51 -1.95 16.70
CA GLU A 199 -4.34 -0.88 17.69
C GLU A 199 -3.92 0.44 17.03
N PHE A 200 -3.10 0.38 15.96
CA PHE A 200 -2.79 1.55 15.15
C PHE A 200 -4.05 2.14 14.49
N LEU A 201 -4.93 1.30 13.95
CA LEU A 201 -6.18 1.75 13.32
C LEU A 201 -7.18 2.31 14.34
N ASP A 202 -7.26 1.67 15.51
CA ASP A 202 -8.08 2.11 16.65
C ASP A 202 -7.59 3.45 17.20
N GLY A 203 -6.28 3.71 17.14
CA GLY A 203 -5.66 4.96 17.56
C GLY A 203 -5.82 6.13 16.57
N LEU A 204 -6.41 5.93 15.39
CA LEU A 204 -6.76 7.01 14.47
C LEU A 204 -8.02 7.73 14.95
N SER A 205 -8.20 8.99 14.55
CA SER A 205 -9.36 9.81 14.92
C SER A 205 -10.11 10.29 13.68
N PRO A 206 -11.32 9.77 13.38
CA PRO A 206 -11.94 8.62 14.04
C PRO A 206 -11.21 7.30 13.70
N PRO A 207 -11.42 6.22 14.47
CA PRO A 207 -10.81 4.91 14.20
C PRO A 207 -11.07 4.44 12.77
N MET A 208 -10.07 3.84 12.11
CA MET A 208 -10.24 3.33 10.74
C MET A 208 -10.75 1.88 10.77
N PRO A 209 -11.99 1.59 10.34
CA PRO A 209 -12.48 0.22 10.38
C PRO A 209 -11.74 -0.68 9.37
N VAL A 210 -11.54 -1.94 9.76
CA VAL A 210 -11.12 -3.00 8.82
C VAL A 210 -12.32 -3.38 7.96
N CYS A 211 -12.10 -3.56 6.65
CA CYS A 211 -13.18 -3.97 5.75
C CYS A 211 -13.65 -5.40 6.08
N GLY A 212 -14.93 -5.54 6.47
CA GLY A 212 -15.55 -6.83 6.82
C GLY A 212 -16.52 -7.40 5.76
N ALA A 213 -16.78 -6.66 4.68
CA ALA A 213 -17.64 -7.07 3.57
C ALA A 213 -17.16 -6.51 2.24
N ALA A 214 -17.58 -7.12 1.12
CA ALA A 214 -17.13 -6.75 -0.22
C ALA A 214 -17.53 -5.33 -0.65
N GLU A 215 -18.67 -4.82 -0.18
CA GLU A 215 -19.23 -3.50 -0.53
C GLU A 215 -18.95 -2.42 0.53
N MET A 216 -18.33 -2.77 1.65
CA MET A 216 -18.00 -1.79 2.71
C MET A 216 -17.12 -0.66 2.13
N VAL A 217 -17.24 0.56 2.63
CA VAL A 217 -16.40 1.68 2.15
C VAL A 217 -15.76 2.40 3.33
N ARG A 218 -14.82 3.31 3.06
CA ARG A 218 -14.12 4.09 4.10
C ARG A 218 -13.45 3.19 5.15
N CYS A 219 -12.91 2.07 4.68
CA CYS A 219 -12.30 1.03 5.49
C CYS A 219 -10.93 0.63 4.92
N LEU A 220 -10.14 -0.08 5.72
CA LEU A 220 -8.82 -0.57 5.34
C LEU A 220 -8.83 -2.08 5.04
N ILE A 221 -8.14 -2.44 3.97
CA ILE A 221 -7.81 -3.81 3.56
C ILE A 221 -6.31 -3.97 3.74
N SER A 222 -5.91 -4.99 4.49
CA SER A 222 -4.51 -5.38 4.64
C SER A 222 -4.39 -6.88 4.60
N TYR A 223 -3.37 -7.36 3.92
CA TYR A 223 -2.90 -8.74 4.04
C TYR A 223 -1.44 -8.81 3.64
N VAL A 224 -0.72 -9.73 4.27
CA VAL A 224 0.60 -10.17 3.82
C VAL A 224 0.47 -11.65 3.48
N ASP A 225 0.63 -11.99 2.21
CA ASP A 225 0.42 -13.36 1.73
C ASP A 225 1.71 -14.20 1.81
N PHE A 226 1.60 -15.41 2.37
CA PHE A 226 2.67 -16.39 2.38
C PHE A 226 2.13 -17.81 2.23
N GLU A 227 2.89 -18.64 1.51
CA GLU A 227 2.75 -20.10 1.58
C GLU A 227 3.22 -20.60 2.96
N GLU A 228 2.67 -21.72 3.43
CA GLU A 228 2.98 -22.29 4.76
C GLU A 228 4.47 -22.55 4.99
N ARG A 229 5.22 -22.84 3.92
CA ARG A 229 6.69 -23.04 3.94
C ARG A 229 7.53 -21.81 4.32
N PHE A 230 6.93 -20.63 4.46
CA PHE A 230 7.62 -19.39 4.83
C PHE A 230 7.37 -19.02 6.31
N ASP A 231 7.42 -19.99 7.20
CA ASP A 231 7.15 -19.82 8.65
C ASP A 231 8.04 -18.76 9.32
N GLU A 232 9.33 -18.74 9.00
CA GLU A 232 10.26 -17.72 9.51
C GLU A 232 9.91 -16.30 9.04
N GLU A 233 9.44 -16.14 7.80
CA GLU A 233 8.98 -14.85 7.28
C GLU A 233 7.72 -14.39 8.02
N MET A 234 6.78 -15.30 8.24
CA MET A 234 5.53 -15.02 8.93
C MET A 234 5.77 -14.62 10.38
N ALA A 235 6.66 -15.33 11.09
CA ALA A 235 7.10 -14.95 12.42
C ALA A 235 7.77 -13.56 12.42
N ARG A 236 8.65 -13.29 11.44
CA ARG A 236 9.30 -11.99 11.29
C ARG A 236 8.29 -10.86 11.10
N VAL A 237 7.27 -11.05 10.25
CA VAL A 237 6.23 -10.03 10.02
C VAL A 237 5.47 -9.73 11.31
N ARG A 238 5.12 -10.76 12.10
CA ARG A 238 4.44 -10.60 13.39
C ARG A 238 5.31 -9.88 14.43
N ASP A 239 6.57 -10.26 14.54
CA ASP A 239 7.49 -9.73 15.56
C ASP A 239 8.04 -8.34 15.24
N ARG A 240 7.97 -7.93 13.96
CA ARG A 240 8.65 -6.73 13.44
C ARG A 240 7.72 -5.78 12.71
N THR A 241 6.43 -5.78 13.04
CA THR A 241 5.53 -4.73 12.57
C THR A 241 6.01 -3.36 13.06
N LEU A 242 5.92 -2.38 12.17
CA LEU A 242 6.12 -0.98 12.48
C LEU A 242 4.81 -0.24 12.28
N VAL A 243 4.59 0.73 13.15
CA VAL A 243 3.50 1.69 13.05
C VAL A 243 4.08 3.08 13.02
N TRP A 244 3.38 3.99 12.38
CA TRP A 244 3.70 5.39 12.52
C TRP A 244 3.25 5.86 13.92
N ARG A 245 3.99 6.80 14.54
CA ARG A 245 3.59 7.62 15.71
C ARG A 245 3.29 9.09 15.42
N ALA A 246 2.40 9.72 16.18
CA ALA A 246 1.85 11.05 15.89
C ALA A 246 2.92 12.16 15.70
N ASP A 247 4.12 11.95 16.24
CA ASP A 247 5.32 12.78 16.04
C ASP A 247 5.99 12.60 14.66
N GLY A 248 5.40 11.80 13.76
CA GLY A 248 5.94 11.51 12.43
C GLY A 248 7.05 10.45 12.42
N ARG A 249 7.31 9.75 13.54
CA ARG A 249 8.36 8.72 13.65
C ARG A 249 7.79 7.31 13.48
N LEU A 250 8.65 6.37 13.09
CA LEU A 250 8.31 4.94 13.10
C LEU A 250 8.62 4.31 14.46
N ALA A 251 7.71 3.46 14.95
CA ALA A 251 7.92 2.66 16.17
C ALA A 251 7.53 1.20 15.95
N SER A 252 8.11 0.32 16.76
CA SER A 252 7.73 -1.09 16.77
C SER A 252 6.39 -1.27 17.48
N SER A 253 5.53 -2.10 16.90
CA SER A 253 4.24 -2.51 17.47
C SER A 253 4.26 -4.00 17.81
N LYS A 254 5.28 -4.42 18.56
CA LYS A 254 5.51 -5.84 18.83
C LYS A 254 4.42 -6.38 19.76
N GLY A 255 3.72 -7.42 19.32
CA GLY A 255 2.67 -8.10 20.10
C GLY A 255 1.25 -7.67 19.77
N ASP A 256 1.11 -6.56 19.04
CA ASP A 256 -0.16 -6.03 18.53
C ASP A 256 -0.89 -7.02 17.62
N ALA A 257 -2.21 -7.02 17.69
CA ALA A 257 -3.04 -7.80 16.78
C ALA A 257 -2.87 -7.26 15.35
N LEU A 258 -2.64 -8.16 14.40
CA LEU A 258 -2.40 -7.79 13.01
C LEU A 258 -3.64 -8.03 12.16
N VAL A 259 -3.93 -7.07 11.28
CA VAL A 259 -5.08 -7.10 10.36
C VAL A 259 -4.79 -8.02 9.17
N CYS A 260 -5.75 -8.89 8.87
CA CYS A 260 -5.81 -9.68 7.65
C CYS A 260 -7.24 -9.65 7.08
N VAL A 261 -7.38 -9.27 5.82
CA VAL A 261 -8.63 -9.36 5.05
C VAL A 261 -8.39 -10.32 3.90
N ASN A 262 -9.17 -11.40 3.84
CA ASN A 262 -9.03 -12.44 2.83
C ASN A 262 -9.65 -11.96 1.50
N PRO A 263 -8.88 -11.81 0.40
CA PRO A 263 -9.43 -11.34 -0.89
C PRO A 263 -10.46 -12.28 -1.53
N LEU A 264 -10.57 -13.53 -1.04
CA LEU A 264 -11.54 -14.51 -1.54
C LEU A 264 -12.93 -14.38 -0.89
N SER A 265 -13.03 -13.67 0.23
CA SER A 265 -14.30 -13.41 0.95
C SER A 265 -14.55 -11.92 1.21
N TRP A 266 -13.50 -11.08 1.16
CA TRP A 266 -13.51 -9.67 1.56
C TRP A 266 -13.90 -9.44 3.02
N SER A 267 -13.64 -10.43 3.86
CA SER A 267 -13.86 -10.44 5.31
C SER A 267 -12.53 -10.65 6.05
N ALA A 268 -12.52 -10.32 7.34
CA ALA A 268 -11.39 -10.55 8.25
C ALA A 268 -11.51 -11.86 9.05
N ASP A 269 -12.37 -12.78 8.61
CA ASP A 269 -12.51 -14.08 9.26
C ASP A 269 -11.31 -15.01 9.00
N ALA A 270 -11.18 -16.02 9.84
CA ALA A 270 -10.13 -17.04 9.73
C ALA A 270 -10.59 -18.25 8.89
N ASP A 271 -11.77 -18.18 8.26
CA ASP A 271 -12.33 -19.29 7.53
C ASP A 271 -11.54 -19.52 6.24
N TYR A 272 -11.26 -20.79 5.96
CA TYR A 272 -10.61 -21.15 4.71
C TYR A 272 -11.55 -20.94 3.53
N GLN A 273 -11.08 -20.16 2.57
CA GLN A 273 -11.76 -19.95 1.30
C GLN A 273 -11.06 -20.79 0.23
N PRO A 274 -11.79 -21.69 -0.44
CA PRO A 274 -11.19 -22.62 -1.39
C PRO A 274 -10.84 -21.92 -2.70
N ALA A 275 -9.92 -22.51 -3.46
CA ALA A 275 -9.43 -21.94 -4.72
C ALA A 275 -10.57 -21.63 -5.73
N GLU A 276 -11.69 -22.33 -5.66
CA GLU A 276 -12.89 -22.06 -6.48
C GLU A 276 -13.39 -20.61 -6.36
N LYS A 277 -13.11 -19.92 -5.25
CA LYS A 277 -13.47 -18.52 -5.04
C LYS A 277 -12.46 -17.53 -5.63
N ASN A 278 -11.26 -17.96 -6.01
CA ASN A 278 -10.26 -17.10 -6.65
C ASN A 278 -10.66 -16.79 -8.08
N VAL A 279 -11.10 -15.55 -8.30
CA VAL A 279 -11.53 -15.03 -9.59
C VAL A 279 -10.39 -15.08 -10.59
N GLY A 280 -9.19 -14.68 -10.17
CA GLY A 280 -8.00 -14.95 -10.95
C GLY A 280 -6.74 -14.25 -10.49
N ALA A 281 -5.69 -15.06 -10.32
CA ALA A 281 -4.33 -14.56 -10.29
C ALA A 281 -3.88 -14.10 -11.68
N ALA A 282 -2.88 -13.23 -11.76
CA ALA A 282 -2.31 -12.80 -13.02
C ALA A 282 -0.83 -12.45 -12.92
N SER A 283 -0.11 -12.56 -14.04
CA SER A 283 1.20 -11.93 -14.22
C SER A 283 1.04 -10.78 -15.19
N ALA A 284 1.03 -9.55 -14.68
CA ALA A 284 0.95 -8.33 -15.48
C ALA A 284 2.34 -7.79 -15.87
N THR A 285 3.41 -8.51 -15.53
CA THR A 285 4.78 -8.08 -15.81
C THR A 285 5.02 -7.86 -17.30
N GLY A 286 5.49 -6.68 -17.66
CA GLY A 286 5.76 -6.27 -19.05
C GLY A 286 4.51 -5.94 -19.88
N ILE A 287 3.32 -5.99 -19.28
CA ILE A 287 2.08 -5.60 -19.98
C ILE A 287 1.98 -4.08 -20.02
N ALA A 288 1.54 -3.55 -21.16
CA ALA A 288 1.34 -2.12 -21.35
C ALA A 288 0.27 -1.56 -20.38
N PRO A 289 0.42 -0.32 -19.88
CA PRO A 289 -0.58 0.32 -19.04
C PRO A 289 -1.98 0.29 -19.69
N GLY A 290 -2.98 -0.13 -18.94
CA GLY A 290 -4.38 -0.20 -19.39
C GLY A 290 -4.79 -1.50 -20.09
N ALA A 291 -3.86 -2.38 -20.42
CA ALA A 291 -4.19 -3.73 -20.90
C ALA A 291 -4.42 -4.68 -19.71
N ALA A 292 -5.50 -5.46 -19.76
CA ALA A 292 -5.79 -6.47 -18.74
C ALA A 292 -4.95 -7.73 -19.00
N PRO A 293 -4.23 -8.27 -17.99
CA PRO A 293 -3.56 -9.56 -18.11
C PRO A 293 -4.58 -10.71 -18.26
N ALA A 294 -4.12 -11.82 -18.81
CA ALA A 294 -4.90 -13.06 -18.79
C ALA A 294 -4.97 -13.62 -17.36
N GLY A 295 -6.20 -13.89 -16.90
CA GLY A 295 -6.46 -14.45 -15.58
C GLY A 295 -6.17 -15.94 -15.49
N ILE A 296 -5.69 -16.36 -14.33
CA ILE A 296 -5.52 -17.74 -13.91
C ILE A 296 -6.50 -17.97 -12.77
N ALA A 297 -7.73 -18.36 -13.13
CA ALA A 297 -8.77 -18.69 -12.16
C ALA A 297 -8.37 -19.90 -11.30
N LYS A 298 -8.88 -19.95 -10.08
CA LYS A 298 -8.65 -21.06 -9.14
C LYS A 298 -7.18 -21.35 -8.89
N ALA A 299 -6.36 -20.29 -8.80
CA ALA A 299 -4.93 -20.43 -8.63
C ALA A 299 -4.55 -20.82 -7.19
N VAL A 300 -5.24 -20.25 -6.19
CA VAL A 300 -4.96 -20.42 -4.76
C VAL A 300 -6.24 -20.33 -3.92
N GLY A 301 -6.36 -21.15 -2.88
CA GLY A 301 -7.20 -20.88 -1.73
C GLY A 301 -6.42 -20.11 -0.66
N ALA A 302 -7.12 -19.56 0.34
CA ALA A 302 -6.50 -18.74 1.36
C ALA A 302 -7.31 -18.67 2.66
N ARG A 303 -6.62 -18.42 3.78
CA ARG A 303 -7.22 -18.10 5.09
C ARG A 303 -6.38 -17.10 5.86
N CYS A 304 -7.00 -16.30 6.70
CA CYS A 304 -6.25 -15.48 7.65
C CYS A 304 -5.80 -16.31 8.87
N ASP A 305 -4.51 -16.21 9.23
CA ASP A 305 -3.93 -16.74 10.47
C ASP A 305 -3.15 -15.63 11.16
N ARG A 306 -3.68 -15.11 12.28
CA ARG A 306 -3.03 -14.09 13.14
C ARG A 306 -2.34 -12.97 12.33
N GLY A 307 -3.12 -12.35 11.44
CA GLY A 307 -2.70 -11.22 10.59
C GLY A 307 -1.88 -11.56 9.35
N ILE A 308 -1.67 -12.84 9.05
CA ILE A 308 -1.05 -13.30 7.81
C ILE A 308 -2.11 -13.97 6.95
N LEU A 309 -2.08 -13.73 5.64
CA LEU A 309 -2.90 -14.46 4.68
C LEU A 309 -2.13 -15.71 4.24
N LEU A 310 -2.46 -16.85 4.85
CA LEU A 310 -1.93 -18.14 4.41
C LEU A 310 -2.57 -18.50 3.08
N VAL A 311 -1.74 -18.71 2.05
CA VAL A 311 -2.18 -19.11 0.72
C VAL A 311 -1.70 -20.52 0.39
N ASP A 312 -2.54 -21.26 -0.35
CA ASP A 312 -2.15 -22.56 -0.89
C ASP A 312 -0.98 -22.39 -1.87
N THR A 313 -0.11 -23.41 -1.97
CA THR A 313 0.96 -23.43 -2.97
C THR A 313 0.35 -23.41 -4.39
N PRO A 314 0.57 -22.35 -5.19
CA PRO A 314 0.00 -22.26 -6.53
C PRO A 314 0.46 -23.42 -7.41
N LYS A 315 -0.42 -24.06 -8.17
CA LYS A 315 -0.02 -25.15 -9.09
C LYS A 315 0.92 -24.68 -10.19
N ARG A 316 0.74 -23.45 -10.68
CA ARG A 316 1.57 -22.85 -11.73
C ARG A 316 2.81 -22.18 -11.14
N ARG A 317 4.00 -22.58 -11.59
CA ARG A 317 5.29 -22.05 -11.09
C ARG A 317 5.45 -20.54 -11.27
N ILE A 318 4.84 -19.94 -12.30
CA ILE A 318 4.89 -18.49 -12.55
C ILE A 318 4.25 -17.67 -11.43
N LEU A 319 3.37 -18.28 -10.62
CA LEU A 319 2.71 -17.65 -9.48
C LEU A 319 3.40 -17.95 -8.14
N ARG A 320 4.57 -18.62 -8.15
CA ARG A 320 5.29 -18.96 -6.93
C ARG A 320 6.38 -17.95 -6.65
N ARG A 321 6.54 -17.58 -5.37
CA ARG A 321 7.69 -16.80 -4.92
C ARG A 321 8.96 -17.61 -5.14
N GLY A 322 10.01 -16.95 -5.61
CA GLY A 322 11.31 -17.59 -5.82
C GLY A 322 11.94 -18.02 -4.49
N ASP A 323 12.55 -19.21 -4.49
CA ASP A 323 13.19 -19.80 -3.30
C ASP A 323 14.56 -19.19 -2.99
N TRP A 324 15.12 -18.41 -3.92
CA TRP A 324 16.42 -17.77 -3.77
C TRP A 324 16.35 -16.54 -2.83
N PHE A 325 17.31 -16.44 -1.90
CA PHE A 325 17.25 -15.47 -0.80
C PHE A 325 17.12 -14.01 -1.28
N GLY A 326 16.11 -13.31 -0.75
CA GLY A 326 15.74 -11.95 -1.13
C GLY A 326 14.66 -11.89 -2.21
N ALA A 327 14.50 -12.89 -3.07
CA ALA A 327 13.47 -12.89 -4.12
C ALA A 327 12.05 -12.83 -3.55
N LYS A 328 11.79 -13.50 -2.42
CA LYS A 328 10.51 -13.45 -1.68
C LYS A 328 10.15 -12.07 -1.12
N TRP A 329 11.13 -11.18 -0.99
CA TRP A 329 10.97 -9.82 -0.47
C TRP A 329 11.02 -8.73 -1.55
N ARG A 330 11.35 -9.11 -2.79
CA ARG A 330 11.28 -8.21 -3.95
C ARG A 330 9.83 -8.07 -4.42
N VAL A 331 9.61 -7.09 -5.28
CA VAL A 331 8.37 -7.01 -6.06
C VAL A 331 8.13 -8.33 -6.78
N GLN A 332 6.94 -8.90 -6.61
CA GLN A 332 6.58 -10.16 -7.25
C GLN A 332 6.13 -9.91 -8.70
N PRO A 333 6.53 -10.75 -9.68
CA PRO A 333 6.14 -10.60 -11.07
C PRO A 333 4.71 -11.08 -11.36
N PHE A 334 3.88 -11.23 -10.33
CA PHE A 334 2.51 -11.66 -10.37
C PHE A 334 1.71 -11.06 -9.20
N ASN A 335 0.39 -11.14 -9.29
CA ASN A 335 -0.53 -10.86 -8.21
C ASN A 335 -1.54 -12.01 -8.11
N LEU A 336 -1.59 -12.67 -6.95
CA LEU A 336 -2.44 -13.84 -6.71
C LEU A 336 -3.95 -13.52 -6.73
N PHE A 337 -4.30 -12.25 -6.53
CA PHE A 337 -5.67 -11.77 -6.37
C PHE A 337 -5.98 -10.63 -7.35
N TYR A 338 -5.30 -10.57 -8.50
CA TYR A 338 -5.39 -9.46 -9.45
C TYR A 338 -6.84 -9.16 -9.84
N HIS A 339 -7.57 -10.18 -10.31
CA HIS A 339 -8.95 -9.99 -10.77
C HIS A 339 -9.94 -9.89 -9.60
N ASP A 340 -9.63 -10.50 -8.46
CA ASP A 340 -10.41 -10.35 -7.22
C ASP A 340 -10.39 -8.88 -6.77
N ILE A 341 -9.20 -8.26 -6.70
CA ILE A 341 -9.03 -6.83 -6.36
C ILE A 341 -9.75 -5.94 -7.37
N ALA A 342 -9.58 -6.19 -8.67
CA ALA A 342 -10.23 -5.40 -9.71
C ALA A 342 -11.75 -5.42 -9.56
N GLN A 343 -12.33 -6.60 -9.33
CA GLN A 343 -13.77 -6.75 -9.12
C GLN A 343 -14.22 -6.07 -7.83
N ASN A 344 -13.48 -6.22 -6.73
CA ASN A 344 -13.85 -5.63 -5.44
C ASN A 344 -13.77 -4.10 -5.45
N ALA A 345 -12.71 -3.55 -6.04
CA ALA A 345 -12.56 -2.10 -6.15
C ALA A 345 -13.73 -1.47 -6.93
N ALA A 346 -14.19 -2.12 -8.01
CA ALA A 346 -15.35 -1.69 -8.76
C ALA A 346 -16.65 -1.76 -7.92
N ARG A 347 -16.84 -2.82 -7.13
CA ARG A 347 -18.00 -2.95 -6.23
C ARG A 347 -18.02 -1.87 -5.16
N ARG A 348 -16.89 -1.62 -4.48
CA ARG A 348 -16.79 -0.59 -3.43
C ARG A 348 -16.96 0.81 -4.02
N LEU A 349 -16.46 1.06 -5.23
CA LEU A 349 -16.69 2.31 -5.93
C LEU A 349 -18.18 2.57 -6.15
N ALA A 350 -18.90 1.60 -6.72
CA ALA A 350 -20.34 1.70 -6.93
C ALA A 350 -21.11 1.88 -5.61
N ALA A 351 -20.69 1.20 -4.53
CA ALA A 351 -21.28 1.35 -3.20
C ALA A 351 -21.06 2.77 -2.64
N LEU A 352 -19.85 3.33 -2.76
CA LEU A 352 -19.57 4.69 -2.33
C LEU A 352 -20.38 5.71 -3.14
N GLU A 353 -20.46 5.56 -4.46
CA GLU A 353 -21.25 6.44 -5.32
C GLU A 353 -22.73 6.43 -4.94
N ALA A 354 -23.27 5.26 -4.56
CA ALA A 354 -24.64 5.17 -4.05
C ALA A 354 -24.81 5.91 -2.71
N ILE A 355 -23.86 5.76 -1.79
CA ILE A 355 -23.85 6.48 -0.50
C ILE A 355 -23.80 7.99 -0.72
N LEU A 356 -22.89 8.47 -1.57
CA LEU A 356 -22.68 9.91 -1.81
C LEU A 356 -23.88 10.62 -2.44
N LYS A 357 -24.82 9.90 -3.09
CA LYS A 357 -26.05 10.48 -3.64
C LYS A 357 -27.06 10.89 -2.57
N VAL A 358 -27.01 10.24 -1.40
CA VAL A 358 -27.99 10.43 -0.32
C VAL A 358 -27.36 10.99 0.95
N GLU A 359 -26.04 10.91 1.08
CA GLU A 359 -25.32 11.42 2.24
C GLU A 359 -25.30 12.95 2.24
N PRO A 360 -25.79 13.60 3.32
CA PRO A 360 -25.76 15.06 3.42
C PRO A 360 -24.32 15.56 3.41
N GLU A 361 -24.10 16.64 2.69
CA GLU A 361 -22.82 17.35 2.69
C GLU A 361 -22.70 18.16 4.00
N PRO A 362 -21.65 17.93 4.81
CA PRO A 362 -21.40 18.77 5.97
C PRO A 362 -21.23 20.21 5.49
N LEU A 363 -22.06 21.13 5.99
CA LEU A 363 -21.87 22.55 5.74
C LEU A 363 -20.55 23.01 6.36
N GLU A 364 -19.86 23.93 5.69
CA GLU A 364 -18.74 24.62 6.32
C GLU A 364 -19.23 25.28 7.62
N PRO A 365 -18.43 25.27 8.70
CA PRO A 365 -18.80 25.96 9.93
C PRO A 365 -19.17 27.41 9.59
N ILE A 366 -20.33 27.86 10.07
CA ILE A 366 -20.79 29.24 9.86
C ILE A 366 -19.72 30.17 10.47
N SER A 367 -19.00 30.89 9.62
CA SER A 367 -17.87 31.74 10.00
C SER A 367 -18.30 33.09 10.56
N GLU A 368 -19.52 33.54 10.24
CA GLU A 368 -20.09 34.79 10.71
C GLU A 368 -21.48 34.57 11.32
N ALA A 369 -21.64 34.97 12.58
CA ALA A 369 -22.96 35.09 13.18
C ALA A 369 -23.68 36.27 12.51
N ILE A 370 -24.76 35.98 11.78
CA ILE A 370 -25.65 37.01 11.25
C ILE A 370 -26.65 37.33 12.36
N ASP A 371 -26.57 38.53 12.94
CA ASP A 371 -27.65 39.05 13.78
C ASP A 371 -28.90 39.23 12.91
N LEU A 372 -29.89 38.37 13.12
CA LEU A 372 -31.20 38.55 12.53
C LEU A 372 -31.83 39.77 13.21
N GLY A 373 -32.00 40.87 12.47
CA GLY A 373 -32.74 42.03 12.95
C GLY A 373 -34.13 41.60 13.44
N GLU A 374 -34.56 42.13 14.59
CA GLU A 374 -35.86 41.80 15.20
C GLU A 374 -36.97 41.87 14.15
N SER A 375 -37.65 40.74 13.95
CA SER A 375 -38.82 40.68 13.07
C SER A 375 -39.90 41.62 13.63
N PRO A 376 -40.42 42.58 12.85
CA PRO A 376 -41.41 43.51 13.36
C PRO A 376 -42.67 42.73 13.79
N VAL A 377 -42.96 42.75 15.09
CA VAL A 377 -44.21 42.24 15.65
C VAL A 377 -45.31 43.20 15.22
N ASN A 378 -45.91 42.94 14.06
CA ASN A 378 -47.11 43.66 13.64
C ASN A 378 -48.26 43.23 14.56
N LYS A 379 -48.77 44.15 15.39
CA LYS A 379 -50.02 43.92 16.13
C LYS A 379 -51.13 43.64 15.13
N VAL A 380 -51.88 42.57 15.37
CA VAL A 380 -53.07 42.22 14.59
C VAL A 380 -54.09 43.36 14.73
N PRO A 381 -54.62 43.94 13.63
CA PRO A 381 -55.68 44.94 13.71
C PRO A 381 -56.93 44.30 14.33
N HIS A 382 -57.51 44.99 15.32
CA HIS A 382 -58.75 44.57 16.00
C HIS A 382 -59.97 44.52 15.08
#